data_AF-A0A0H5DCY0-F1
#
_entry.id   AF-A0A0H5DCY0-F1
#
_cell.length_a   1.000
_cell.length_b   1.000
_cell.length_c   1.000
_cell.angle_alpha   90.00
_cell.angle_beta   90.00
_cell.angle_gamma   90.00
#
_symmetry.space_group_name_H-M   'P 1'
#
loop_
_entity.id
_entity.type
_entity.pdbx_description
1 polymer ?
#
loop_
_entity_poly.entity_id
_entity_poly.type
_entity_poly.pdbx_seq_one_letter_code
_entity_poly.pdbx_strand_id
1 'polypeptide(L)'
;MEQIEELQGRILAAMERIGAGAAALQETARTATEARVQAEAEAQSQSNAAHETLSRELDEERLANAQLEERLKVLRNQLQEAEAKTAAPATDDVGELAALQAEVELLRNEVGNTAERDALQAEVARLKQELEVHGNEAASAREALQDQLDEALATNARLSEQLQEEPDDLGAAVDAAALNAEVEALRHQLEEANAAVSAAQAAEQAAREAAAAGPSADEFANQNDMLVQLDHAQQELRATADQLRASNAALRDANAEGVGNPDLINAALQSEVDTLRASFAAEQAHVTAILAKLEPLLAQAGQEGSDQQDSPAEEPSVEIPMMDGAPVDTLADTMASARTAQPMPEGEDI
;
A
#
# COMPACT_ATOMS: atom_id res chain seq x y z
N MET A 1 20.26 76.34 -42.63
CA MET A 1 18.80 76.14 -42.67
C MET A 1 18.48 74.66 -42.56
N GLU A 2 19.05 73.79 -43.40
CA GLU A 2 18.83 72.32 -43.37
C GLU A 2 19.15 71.63 -42.02
N GLN A 3 20.24 71.98 -41.34
CA GLN A 3 20.59 71.40 -40.03
C GLN A 3 19.57 71.71 -38.92
N ILE A 4 18.85 72.83 -39.03
CA ILE A 4 17.82 73.21 -38.04
C ILE A 4 16.55 72.37 -38.28
N GLU A 5 16.19 72.11 -39.54
CA GLU A 5 15.06 71.26 -39.90
C GLU A 5 15.31 69.79 -39.52
N GLU A 6 16.54 69.29 -39.71
CA GLU A 6 16.93 67.95 -39.27
C GLU A 6 16.85 67.82 -37.74
N LEU A 7 17.33 68.82 -37.00
CA LEU A 7 17.21 68.85 -35.54
C LEU A 7 15.75 68.92 -35.08
N GLN A 8 14.91 69.73 -35.73
CA GLN A 8 13.48 69.82 -35.44
C GLN A 8 12.77 68.49 -35.69
N GLY A 9 13.08 67.80 -36.80
CA GLY A 9 12.52 66.47 -37.11
C GLY A 9 12.93 65.42 -36.08
N ARG A 10 14.20 65.41 -35.65
CA ARG A 10 14.68 64.51 -34.59
C ARG A 10 14.03 64.82 -33.23
N ILE A 11 13.82 66.10 -32.89
CA ILE A 11 13.14 66.50 -31.66
C ILE A 11 11.67 66.06 -31.69
N LEU A 12 10.96 66.27 -32.80
CA LEU A 12 9.57 65.81 -32.94
C LEU A 12 9.46 64.29 -32.81
N ALA A 13 10.31 63.54 -33.49
CA ALA A 13 10.36 62.08 -33.36
C ALA A 13 10.72 61.61 -31.94
N ALA A 14 11.63 62.33 -31.26
CA ALA A 14 11.96 62.06 -29.86
C ALA A 14 10.78 62.38 -28.93
N MET A 15 10.05 63.46 -29.16
CA MET A 15 8.86 63.84 -28.39
C MET A 15 7.73 62.83 -28.56
N GLU A 16 7.47 62.36 -29.79
CA GLU A 16 6.48 61.30 -30.04
C GLU A 16 6.85 59.99 -29.33
N ARG A 17 8.13 59.60 -29.39
CA ARG A 17 8.63 58.40 -28.69
C ARG A 17 8.53 58.53 -27.17
N ILE A 18 8.81 59.70 -26.62
CA ILE A 18 8.65 59.97 -25.18
C ILE A 18 7.17 59.96 -24.80
N GLY A 19 6.28 60.54 -25.63
CA GLY A 19 4.83 60.52 -25.41
C GLY A 19 4.27 59.09 -25.42
N ALA A 20 4.67 58.27 -26.39
CA ALA A 20 4.30 56.86 -26.45
C ALA A 20 4.87 56.06 -25.25
N GLY A 21 6.12 56.33 -24.87
CA GLY A 21 6.74 55.72 -23.69
C GLY A 21 6.05 56.11 -22.38
N ALA A 22 5.66 57.38 -22.24
CA ALA A 22 4.92 57.87 -21.08
C ALA A 22 3.51 57.28 -20.99
N ALA A 23 2.81 57.12 -22.12
CA ALA A 23 1.50 56.46 -22.18
C ALA A 23 1.61 54.98 -21.78
N ALA A 24 2.62 54.25 -22.28
CA ALA A 24 2.85 52.86 -21.92
C ALA A 24 3.20 52.69 -20.42
N LEU A 25 3.99 53.60 -19.85
CA LEU A 25 4.30 53.61 -18.42
C LEU A 25 3.04 53.90 -17.57
N GLN A 26 2.18 54.80 -18.02
CA GLN A 26 0.92 55.11 -17.34
C GLN A 26 -0.06 53.93 -17.38
N GLU A 27 -0.15 53.22 -18.51
CA GLU A 27 -0.95 51.99 -18.64
C GLU A 27 -0.39 50.86 -17.77
N THR A 28 0.93 50.70 -17.72
CA THR A 28 1.61 49.73 -16.84
C THR A 28 1.37 50.08 -15.35
N ALA A 29 1.42 51.35 -14.99
CA ALA A 29 1.14 51.79 -13.62
C ALA A 29 -0.32 51.53 -13.23
N ARG A 30 -1.26 51.79 -14.15
CA ARG A 30 -2.69 51.55 -13.93
C ARG A 30 -3.00 50.07 -13.75
N THR A 31 -2.49 49.22 -14.65
CA THR A 31 -2.66 47.76 -14.56
C THR A 31 -2.01 47.20 -13.29
N ALA A 32 -0.84 47.71 -12.89
CA ALA A 32 -0.21 47.35 -11.63
C ALA A 32 -1.05 47.78 -10.41
N THR A 33 -1.70 48.96 -10.43
CA THR A 33 -2.60 49.37 -9.34
C THR A 33 -3.88 48.53 -9.30
N GLU A 34 -4.48 48.22 -10.44
CA GLU A 34 -5.67 47.36 -10.54
C GLU A 34 -5.37 45.94 -10.03
N ALA A 35 -4.21 45.38 -10.42
CA ALA A 35 -3.74 44.08 -9.92
C ALA A 35 -3.51 44.08 -8.40
N ARG A 36 -2.96 45.16 -7.85
CA ARG A 36 -2.76 45.30 -6.39
C ARG A 36 -4.08 45.40 -5.63
N VAL A 37 -5.03 46.19 -6.11
CA VAL A 37 -6.36 46.32 -5.49
C VAL A 37 -7.09 44.97 -5.54
N GLN A 38 -6.98 44.24 -6.65
CA GLN A 38 -7.57 42.92 -6.77
C GLN A 38 -6.91 41.91 -5.81
N ALA A 39 -5.59 41.89 -5.73
CA ALA A 39 -4.86 41.03 -4.78
C ALA A 39 -5.23 41.35 -3.31
N GLU A 40 -5.38 42.62 -2.96
CA GLU A 40 -5.82 43.05 -1.62
C GLU A 40 -7.28 42.64 -1.34
N ALA A 41 -8.17 42.74 -2.33
CA ALA A 41 -9.56 42.29 -2.20
C ALA A 41 -9.68 40.76 -2.05
N GLU A 42 -8.87 40.00 -2.79
CA GLU A 42 -8.79 38.54 -2.68
C GLU A 42 -8.21 38.12 -1.33
N ALA A 43 -7.14 38.77 -0.87
CA ALA A 43 -6.58 38.52 0.47
C ALA A 43 -7.58 38.84 1.59
N GLN A 44 -8.35 39.92 1.45
CA GLN A 44 -9.40 40.27 2.42
C GLN A 44 -10.56 39.27 2.39
N SER A 45 -10.96 38.77 1.22
CA SER A 45 -12.03 37.76 1.12
C SER A 45 -11.60 36.43 1.74
N GLN A 46 -10.35 36.01 1.51
CA GLN A 46 -9.77 34.82 2.13
C GLN A 46 -9.68 34.95 3.65
N SER A 47 -9.25 36.11 4.15
CA SER A 47 -9.22 36.38 5.59
C SER A 47 -10.61 36.34 6.21
N ASN A 48 -11.60 36.97 5.58
CA ASN A 48 -12.99 36.93 6.05
C ASN A 48 -13.55 35.50 6.05
N ALA A 49 -13.28 34.72 5.00
CA ALA A 49 -13.68 33.32 4.92
C ALA A 49 -13.04 32.48 6.03
N ALA A 50 -11.74 32.66 6.28
CA ALA A 50 -11.04 31.99 7.37
C ALA A 50 -11.61 32.36 8.75
N HIS A 51 -11.93 33.63 8.98
CA HIS A 51 -12.58 34.10 10.21
C HIS A 51 -13.98 33.49 10.40
N GLU A 52 -14.77 33.39 9.34
CA GLU A 52 -16.08 32.74 9.41
C GLU A 52 -15.97 31.25 9.75
N THR A 53 -15.06 30.54 9.10
CA THR A 53 -14.81 29.12 9.41
C THR A 53 -14.38 28.94 10.86
N LEU A 54 -13.41 29.71 11.32
CA LEU A 54 -12.94 29.66 12.72
C LEU A 54 -14.06 29.97 13.72
N SER A 55 -14.94 30.93 13.40
CA SER A 55 -16.09 31.23 14.26
C SER A 55 -17.08 30.07 14.34
N ARG A 56 -17.32 29.35 13.22
CA ARG A 56 -18.20 28.18 13.20
C ARG A 56 -17.62 27.04 14.05
N GLU A 57 -16.34 26.72 13.86
CA GLU A 57 -15.63 25.70 14.67
C GLU A 57 -15.69 26.03 16.16
N LEU A 58 -15.48 27.30 16.52
CA LEU A 58 -15.52 27.73 17.91
C LEU A 58 -16.92 27.61 18.53
N ASP A 59 -17.97 27.91 17.76
CA ASP A 59 -19.36 27.74 18.23
C ASP A 59 -19.75 26.26 18.34
N GLU A 60 -19.26 25.39 17.45
CA GLU A 60 -19.40 23.93 17.56
C GLU A 60 -18.70 23.37 18.80
N GLU A 61 -17.47 23.79 19.07
CA GLU A 61 -16.72 23.42 20.27
C GLU A 61 -17.41 23.90 21.56
N ARG A 62 -17.99 25.11 21.54
CA ARG A 62 -18.80 25.61 22.67
C ARG A 62 -20.03 24.74 22.91
N LEU A 63 -20.72 24.31 21.86
CA LEU A 63 -21.87 23.43 21.95
C LEU A 63 -21.47 22.05 22.50
N ALA A 64 -20.38 21.48 22.00
CA ALA A 64 -19.83 20.21 22.49
C ALA A 64 -19.46 20.29 23.98
N ASN A 65 -18.78 21.37 24.40
CA ASN A 65 -18.45 21.60 25.81
C ASN A 65 -19.70 21.72 26.68
N ALA A 66 -20.74 22.44 26.25
CA ALA A 66 -22.00 22.54 26.99
C ALA A 66 -22.69 21.17 27.17
N GLN A 67 -22.68 20.33 26.12
CA GLN A 67 -23.21 18.96 26.20
C GLN A 67 -22.40 18.08 27.16
N LEU A 68 -21.07 18.22 27.18
CA LEU A 68 -20.20 17.51 28.10
C LEU A 68 -20.43 17.96 29.55
N GLU A 69 -20.60 19.25 29.82
CA GLU A 69 -20.93 19.76 31.15
C GLU A 69 -22.28 19.21 31.65
N GLU A 70 -23.28 19.10 30.76
CA GLU A 70 -24.56 18.47 31.10
C GLU A 70 -24.39 16.98 31.42
N ARG A 71 -23.64 16.23 30.59
CA ARG A 71 -23.33 14.82 30.85
C ARG A 71 -22.58 14.63 32.16
N LEU A 72 -21.58 15.48 32.45
CA LEU A 72 -20.83 15.45 33.69
C LEU A 72 -21.73 15.74 34.90
N LYS A 73 -22.67 16.68 34.77
CA LYS A 73 -23.65 16.97 35.82
C LYS A 73 -24.58 15.77 36.06
N VAL A 74 -25.05 15.12 35.01
CA VAL A 74 -25.88 13.91 35.11
C VAL A 74 -25.11 12.77 35.78
N LEU A 75 -23.89 12.49 35.33
CA LEU A 75 -23.03 11.46 35.92
C LEU A 75 -22.72 11.75 37.39
N ARG A 76 -22.45 13.01 37.74
CA ARG A 76 -22.21 13.42 39.13
C ARG A 76 -23.44 13.19 40.00
N ASN A 77 -24.63 13.52 39.50
CA ASN A 77 -25.88 13.26 40.22
C ASN A 77 -26.12 11.75 40.38
N GLN A 78 -25.87 10.95 39.34
CA GLN A 78 -25.99 9.48 39.40
C GLN A 78 -25.01 8.87 40.41
N LEU A 79 -23.76 9.35 40.44
CA LEU A 79 -22.76 8.90 41.40
C LEU A 79 -23.17 9.27 42.83
N GLN A 80 -23.65 10.49 43.05
CA GLN A 80 -24.16 10.90 44.36
C GLN A 80 -25.39 10.09 44.80
N GLU A 81 -26.27 9.72 43.86
CA GLU A 81 -27.42 8.85 44.15
C GLU A 81 -26.98 7.42 44.47
N ALA A 82 -25.99 6.87 43.75
CA ALA A 82 -25.42 5.56 44.03
C ALA A 82 -24.68 5.53 45.38
N GLU A 83 -23.93 6.57 45.72
CA GLU A 83 -23.30 6.75 47.03
C GLU A 83 -24.35 6.84 48.15
N ALA A 84 -25.48 7.54 47.92
CA ALA A 84 -26.57 7.60 48.88
C ALA A 84 -27.29 6.25 49.05
N LYS A 85 -27.42 5.45 47.98
CA LYS A 85 -28.00 4.10 48.02
C LYS A 85 -27.08 3.11 48.75
N THR A 86 -25.78 3.17 48.53
CA THR A 86 -24.79 2.34 49.24
C THR A 86 -24.61 2.74 50.71
N ALA A 87 -24.95 3.98 51.09
CA ALA A 87 -24.98 4.43 52.48
C ALA A 87 -26.26 4.06 53.26
N ALA A 88 -27.28 3.48 52.61
CA ALA A 88 -28.46 2.94 53.27
C ALA A 88 -28.15 1.57 53.92
N PRO A 89 -28.77 1.19 55.06
CA PRO A 89 -28.39 -0.02 55.78
C PRO A 89 -28.68 -1.29 54.98
N ALA A 90 -27.60 -2.00 54.66
CA ALA A 90 -27.52 -3.23 53.91
C ALA A 90 -28.38 -4.38 54.46
N THR A 91 -29.36 -4.82 53.68
CA THR A 91 -29.96 -6.15 53.81
C THR A 91 -29.87 -7.00 52.54
N ASP A 92 -29.41 -6.42 51.41
CA ASP A 92 -29.41 -7.09 50.09
C ASP A 92 -28.00 -7.39 49.53
N ASP A 93 -26.92 -6.88 50.15
CA ASP A 93 -25.53 -6.94 49.65
C ASP A 93 -24.91 -8.35 49.56
N VAL A 94 -25.49 -9.37 50.19
CA VAL A 94 -24.92 -10.73 50.21
C VAL A 94 -25.00 -11.38 48.82
N GLY A 95 -26.02 -11.05 48.03
CA GLY A 95 -26.18 -11.56 46.66
C GLY A 95 -25.24 -10.87 45.67
N GLU A 96 -25.08 -9.56 45.80
CA GLU A 96 -24.21 -8.75 44.93
C GLU A 96 -22.73 -9.05 45.18
N LEU A 97 -22.32 -9.23 46.44
CA LEU A 97 -20.96 -9.65 46.78
C LEU A 97 -20.64 -11.04 46.21
N ALA A 98 -21.59 -11.98 46.26
CA ALA A 98 -21.40 -13.31 45.67
C ALA A 98 -21.30 -13.25 44.13
N ALA A 99 -22.07 -12.37 43.48
CA ALA A 99 -22.01 -12.14 42.05
C ALA A 99 -20.69 -11.49 41.61
N LEU A 100 -20.24 -10.45 42.32
CA LEU A 100 -18.95 -9.81 42.09
C LEU A 100 -17.78 -10.77 42.34
N GLN A 101 -17.90 -11.65 43.33
CA GLN A 101 -16.88 -12.66 43.60
C GLN A 101 -16.81 -13.71 42.47
N ALA A 102 -17.95 -14.11 41.90
CA ALA A 102 -18.00 -14.99 40.73
C ALA A 102 -17.42 -14.32 39.47
N GLU A 103 -17.68 -13.03 39.26
CA GLU A 103 -17.13 -12.25 38.15
C GLU A 103 -15.61 -12.07 38.28
N VAL A 104 -15.10 -11.84 39.49
CA VAL A 104 -13.66 -11.79 39.76
C VAL A 104 -13.00 -13.16 39.53
N GLU A 105 -13.66 -14.26 39.88
CA GLU A 105 -13.16 -15.61 39.57
C GLU A 105 -13.16 -15.90 38.06
N LEU A 106 -14.17 -15.41 37.33
CA LEU A 106 -14.26 -15.53 35.88
C LEU A 106 -13.16 -14.71 35.18
N LEU A 107 -13.00 -13.44 35.56
CA LEU A 107 -11.92 -12.58 35.08
C LEU A 107 -10.54 -13.16 35.44
N ARG A 108 -10.40 -13.82 36.58
CA ARG A 108 -9.14 -14.49 36.94
C ARG A 108 -8.86 -15.71 36.06
N ASN A 109 -9.90 -16.42 35.62
CA ASN A 109 -9.77 -17.53 34.68
C ASN A 109 -9.51 -17.04 33.24
N GLU A 110 -10.11 -15.92 32.84
CA GLU A 110 -9.87 -15.27 31.54
C GLU A 110 -8.48 -14.61 31.46
N VAL A 111 -8.05 -13.92 32.52
CA VAL A 111 -6.66 -13.43 32.68
C VAL A 111 -5.69 -14.61 32.82
N GLY A 112 -6.16 -15.74 33.33
CA GLY A 112 -5.46 -17.03 33.35
C GLY A 112 -5.33 -17.68 31.96
N ASN A 113 -6.03 -17.16 30.95
CA ASN A 113 -5.81 -17.51 29.54
C ASN A 113 -4.54 -16.81 29.01
N THR A 114 -3.43 -16.96 29.74
CA THR A 114 -2.09 -16.45 29.39
C THR A 114 -1.52 -17.14 28.16
N ALA A 115 -2.21 -18.12 27.58
CA ALA A 115 -1.77 -18.88 26.41
C ALA A 115 -1.41 -17.97 25.23
N GLU A 116 -2.18 -16.92 24.96
CA GLU A 116 -1.86 -15.96 23.89
C GLU A 116 -0.62 -15.12 24.21
N ARG A 117 -0.50 -14.65 25.47
CA ARG A 117 0.69 -13.92 25.93
C ARG A 117 1.94 -14.79 25.87
N ASP A 118 1.85 -16.04 26.32
CA ASP A 118 2.93 -17.01 26.35
C ASP A 118 3.31 -17.43 24.92
N ALA A 119 2.33 -17.55 24.02
CA ALA A 119 2.55 -17.79 22.59
C ALA A 119 3.25 -16.61 21.91
N LEU A 120 2.79 -15.37 22.14
CA LEU A 120 3.44 -14.17 21.63
C LEU A 120 4.86 -14.01 22.19
N GLN A 121 5.08 -14.33 23.47
CA GLN A 121 6.41 -14.30 24.08
C GLN A 121 7.34 -15.37 23.48
N ALA A 122 6.81 -16.56 23.14
CA ALA A 122 7.56 -17.59 22.44
C ALA A 122 7.89 -17.18 20.99
N GLU A 123 6.96 -16.53 20.29
CA GLU A 123 7.17 -16.03 18.93
C GLU A 123 8.20 -14.90 18.90
N VAL A 124 8.14 -13.95 19.84
CA VAL A 124 9.17 -12.91 20.00
C VAL A 124 10.55 -13.52 20.27
N ALA A 125 10.62 -14.57 21.11
CA ALA A 125 11.89 -15.27 21.34
C ALA A 125 12.40 -15.96 20.06
N ARG A 126 11.51 -16.56 19.27
CA ARG A 126 11.84 -17.20 17.98
C ARG A 126 12.36 -16.17 16.96
N LEU A 127 11.63 -15.07 16.77
CA LEU A 127 12.01 -14.01 15.84
C LEU A 127 13.32 -13.34 16.24
N LYS A 128 13.57 -13.17 17.56
CA LYS A 128 14.86 -12.67 18.04
C LYS A 128 16.01 -13.62 17.69
N GLN A 129 15.80 -14.93 17.87
CA GLN A 129 16.80 -15.93 17.48
C GLN A 129 17.03 -15.93 15.96
N GLU A 130 15.98 -15.84 15.14
CA GLU A 130 16.10 -15.74 13.68
C GLU A 130 16.87 -14.48 13.26
N LEU A 131 16.61 -13.33 13.89
CA LEU A 131 17.36 -12.09 13.63
C LEU A 131 18.83 -12.20 14.03
N GLU A 132 19.14 -12.86 15.15
CA GLU A 132 20.53 -13.10 15.56
C GLU A 132 21.25 -14.04 14.58
N VAL A 133 20.57 -15.08 14.09
CA VAL A 133 21.12 -16.00 13.07
C VAL A 133 21.37 -15.26 11.76
N HIS A 134 20.38 -14.54 11.23
CA HIS A 134 20.55 -13.75 10.01
C HIS A 134 21.62 -12.66 10.15
N GLY A 135 21.73 -12.04 11.33
CA GLY A 135 22.80 -11.10 11.63
C GLY A 135 24.19 -11.74 11.55
N ASN A 136 24.34 -12.94 12.10
CA ASN A 136 25.60 -13.70 12.04
C ASN A 136 25.91 -14.19 10.62
N GLU A 137 24.91 -14.67 9.87
CA GLU A 137 25.05 -15.06 8.47
C GLU A 137 25.50 -13.88 7.60
N ALA A 138 24.85 -12.72 7.76
CA ALA A 138 25.22 -11.50 7.05
C ALA A 138 26.64 -11.01 7.42
N ALA A 139 27.05 -11.15 8.68
CA ALA A 139 28.41 -10.81 9.10
C ALA A 139 29.45 -11.75 8.46
N SER A 140 29.19 -13.06 8.45
CA SER A 140 30.06 -14.05 7.80
C SER A 140 30.15 -13.84 6.28
N ALA A 141 29.04 -13.50 5.62
CA ALA A 141 29.04 -13.17 4.20
C ALA A 141 29.88 -11.91 3.89
N ARG A 142 29.81 -10.88 4.76
CA ARG A 142 30.66 -9.68 4.62
C ARG A 142 32.14 -9.98 4.80
N GLU A 143 32.49 -10.82 5.77
CA GLU A 143 33.88 -11.25 5.99
C GLU A 143 34.41 -12.01 4.76
N ALA A 144 33.63 -12.95 4.21
CA ALA A 144 34.01 -13.67 3.00
C ALA A 144 34.19 -12.76 1.77
N LEU A 145 33.31 -11.75 1.59
CA LEU A 145 33.45 -10.77 0.52
C LEU A 145 34.68 -9.86 0.72
N GLN A 146 35.00 -9.52 1.96
CA GLN A 146 36.20 -8.74 2.28
C GLN A 146 37.48 -9.52 1.97
N ASP A 147 37.52 -10.81 2.32
CA ASP A 147 38.64 -11.70 1.99
C ASP A 147 38.84 -11.82 0.47
N GLN A 148 37.73 -11.95 -0.30
CA GLN A 148 37.78 -11.96 -1.76
C GLN A 148 38.30 -10.64 -2.34
N LEU A 149 37.91 -9.50 -1.76
CA LEU A 149 38.40 -8.18 -2.18
C LEU A 149 39.90 -8.03 -1.90
N ASP A 150 40.36 -8.46 -0.73
CA ASP A 150 41.77 -8.40 -0.36
C ASP A 150 42.63 -9.34 -1.24
N GLU A 151 42.12 -10.52 -1.58
CA GLU A 151 42.75 -11.42 -2.56
C GLU A 151 42.80 -10.79 -3.96
N ALA A 152 41.70 -10.19 -4.43
CA ALA A 152 41.65 -9.50 -5.71
C ALA A 152 42.64 -8.33 -5.77
N LEU A 153 42.76 -7.53 -4.69
CA LEU A 153 43.75 -6.46 -4.60
C LEU A 153 45.18 -6.99 -4.63
N ALA A 154 45.46 -8.09 -3.92
CA ALA A 154 46.78 -8.73 -3.94
C ALA A 154 47.14 -9.28 -5.32
N THR A 155 46.19 -9.88 -6.04
CA THR A 155 46.42 -10.35 -7.42
C THR A 155 46.66 -9.17 -8.36
N ASN A 156 45.91 -8.08 -8.22
CA ASN A 156 46.10 -6.87 -9.03
C ASN A 156 47.48 -6.25 -8.78
N ALA A 157 47.91 -6.16 -7.52
CA ALA A 157 49.25 -5.69 -7.16
C ALA A 157 50.35 -6.56 -7.79
N ARG A 158 50.23 -7.90 -7.73
CA ARG A 158 51.17 -8.83 -8.38
C ARG A 158 51.21 -8.66 -9.89
N LEU A 159 50.06 -8.53 -10.56
CA LEU A 159 49.99 -8.29 -11.99
C LEU A 159 50.63 -6.94 -12.36
N SER A 160 50.42 -5.91 -11.55
CA SER A 160 51.03 -4.59 -11.76
C SER A 160 52.56 -4.63 -11.61
N GLU A 161 53.08 -5.42 -10.67
CA GLU A 161 54.52 -5.61 -10.49
C GLU A 161 55.13 -6.42 -11.64
N GLN A 162 54.44 -7.47 -12.11
CA GLN A 162 54.85 -8.23 -13.30
C GLN A 162 54.93 -7.36 -14.57
N LEU A 163 53.99 -6.44 -14.75
CA LEU A 163 54.01 -5.47 -15.86
C LEU A 163 55.15 -4.44 -15.71
N GLN A 164 55.61 -4.15 -14.49
CA GLN A 164 56.75 -3.25 -14.24
C GLN A 164 58.11 -3.94 -14.36
N GLU A 165 58.18 -5.24 -14.07
CA GLU A 165 59.42 -6.03 -14.15
C GLU A 165 59.78 -6.48 -15.57
N GLU A 166 58.87 -6.39 -16.56
CA GLU A 166 59.25 -6.48 -17.97
C GLU A 166 60.13 -5.27 -18.34
N PRO A 167 61.46 -5.43 -18.48
CA PRO A 167 62.34 -4.29 -18.69
C PRO A 167 62.38 -3.98 -20.20
N ASP A 168 62.01 -2.75 -20.57
CA ASP A 168 62.53 -1.86 -21.64
C ASP A 168 63.27 -2.44 -22.88
N ASP A 169 63.06 -3.70 -23.31
CA ASP A 169 63.55 -4.27 -24.57
C ASP A 169 62.45 -4.32 -25.64
N LEU A 170 61.54 -3.36 -25.56
CA LEU A 170 60.49 -3.10 -26.56
C LEU A 170 60.64 -1.71 -27.20
N GLY A 171 61.68 -0.95 -26.83
CA GLY A 171 61.96 0.39 -27.33
C GLY A 171 62.33 0.49 -28.82
N ALA A 172 62.36 -0.63 -29.55
CA ALA A 172 62.62 -0.64 -31.00
C ALA A 172 61.58 -1.42 -31.82
N ALA A 173 60.52 -1.99 -31.22
CA ALA A 173 59.57 -2.84 -31.95
C ALA A 173 58.12 -2.81 -31.47
N VAL A 174 57.71 -1.81 -30.66
CA VAL A 174 56.28 -1.58 -30.40
C VAL A 174 55.89 -0.29 -31.07
N ASP A 175 55.09 -0.41 -32.13
CA ASP A 175 54.51 0.71 -32.84
C ASP A 175 53.79 1.60 -31.81
N ALA A 176 54.37 2.78 -31.50
CA ALA A 176 53.74 3.77 -30.65
C ALA A 176 52.33 4.17 -31.16
N ALA A 177 52.04 3.90 -32.43
CA ALA A 177 50.71 4.00 -33.02
C ALA A 177 49.75 2.90 -32.52
N ALA A 178 50.20 1.66 -32.33
CA ALA A 178 49.40 0.56 -31.79
C ALA A 178 49.08 0.79 -30.30
N LEU A 179 50.07 1.21 -29.50
CA LEU A 179 49.83 1.58 -28.10
C LEU A 179 48.88 2.77 -27.94
N ASN A 180 49.01 3.80 -28.79
CA ASN A 180 48.06 4.92 -28.75
C ASN A 180 46.64 4.51 -29.17
N ALA A 181 46.50 3.61 -30.15
CA ALA A 181 45.20 3.06 -30.55
C ALA A 181 44.57 2.21 -29.42
N GLU A 182 45.39 1.45 -28.69
CA GLU A 182 44.94 0.65 -27.55
C GLU A 182 44.56 1.53 -26.35
N VAL A 183 45.30 2.62 -26.10
CA VAL A 183 44.93 3.63 -25.09
C VAL A 183 43.63 4.36 -25.46
N GLU A 184 43.40 4.66 -26.74
CA GLU A 184 42.12 5.22 -27.20
C GLU A 184 40.97 4.21 -27.05
N ALA A 185 41.21 2.93 -27.37
CA ALA A 185 40.22 1.87 -27.17
C ALA A 185 39.88 1.66 -25.69
N LEU A 186 40.88 1.64 -24.80
CA LEU A 186 40.67 1.53 -23.35
C LEU A 186 39.97 2.76 -22.77
N ARG A 187 40.25 3.96 -23.30
CA ARG A 187 39.51 5.17 -22.94
C ARG A 187 38.05 5.07 -23.34
N HIS A 188 37.76 4.61 -24.55
CA HIS A 188 36.39 4.40 -25.01
C HIS A 188 35.65 3.36 -24.15
N GLN A 189 36.32 2.25 -23.81
CA GLN A 189 35.77 1.23 -22.91
C GLN A 189 35.52 1.78 -21.50
N LEU A 190 36.40 2.63 -20.95
CA LEU A 190 36.17 3.30 -19.67
C LEU A 190 35.04 4.32 -19.74
N GLU A 191 34.87 5.01 -20.86
CA GLU A 191 33.77 5.95 -21.08
C GLU A 191 32.42 5.21 -21.18
N GLU A 192 32.38 4.08 -21.88
CA GLU A 192 31.23 3.17 -21.92
C GLU A 192 30.93 2.56 -20.55
N ALA A 193 31.95 2.10 -19.82
CA ALA A 193 31.78 1.56 -18.47
C ALA A 193 31.28 2.63 -17.49
N ASN A 194 31.82 3.85 -17.56
CA ASN A 194 31.35 4.97 -16.75
C ASN A 194 29.92 5.38 -17.12
N ALA A 195 29.55 5.34 -18.42
CA ALA A 195 28.18 5.57 -18.85
C ALA A 195 27.24 4.49 -18.31
N ALA A 196 27.63 3.22 -18.36
CA ALA A 196 26.88 2.11 -17.80
C ALA A 196 26.72 2.23 -16.27
N VAL A 197 27.77 2.60 -15.54
CA VAL A 197 27.70 2.86 -14.09
C VAL A 197 26.77 4.04 -13.79
N SER A 198 26.84 5.13 -14.58
CA SER A 198 25.93 6.27 -14.42
C SER A 198 24.47 5.91 -14.69
N ALA A 199 24.22 5.03 -15.66
CA ALA A 199 22.89 4.53 -15.98
C ALA A 199 22.37 3.58 -14.88
N ALA A 200 23.24 2.73 -14.34
CA ALA A 200 22.92 1.86 -13.21
C ALA A 200 22.62 2.67 -11.93
N GLN A 201 23.39 3.73 -11.66
CA GLN A 201 23.12 4.65 -10.55
C GLN A 201 21.82 5.41 -10.74
N ALA A 202 21.50 5.87 -11.96
CA ALA A 202 20.22 6.51 -12.26
C ALA A 202 19.04 5.54 -12.11
N ALA A 203 19.21 4.28 -12.51
CA ALA A 203 18.20 3.24 -12.32
C ALA A 203 18.00 2.88 -10.84
N GLU A 204 19.09 2.77 -10.06
CA GLU A 204 19.03 2.54 -8.62
C GLU A 204 18.36 3.71 -7.88
N GLN A 205 18.63 4.94 -8.32
CA GLN A 205 18.03 6.15 -7.75
C GLN A 205 16.54 6.27 -8.09
N ALA A 206 16.14 5.92 -9.32
CA ALA A 206 14.74 5.80 -9.71
C ALA A 206 14.01 4.68 -8.96
N ALA A 207 14.68 3.54 -8.73
CA ALA A 207 14.13 2.44 -7.93
C ALA A 207 14.00 2.83 -6.45
N ARG A 208 14.95 3.61 -5.90
CA ARG A 208 14.84 4.18 -4.55
C ARG A 208 13.74 5.22 -4.43
N GLU A 209 13.52 6.05 -5.45
CA GLU A 209 12.39 7.00 -5.48
C GLU A 209 11.04 6.27 -5.57
N ALA A 210 10.96 5.20 -6.36
CA ALA A 210 9.80 4.31 -6.41
C ALA A 210 9.56 3.57 -5.08
N ALA A 211 10.63 3.10 -4.41
CA ALA A 211 10.54 2.46 -3.10
C ALA A 211 10.20 3.48 -1.98
N ALA A 212 10.67 4.73 -2.10
CA ALA A 212 10.33 5.82 -1.19
C ALA A 212 8.87 6.29 -1.32
N ALA A 213 8.21 5.95 -2.44
CA ALA A 213 6.78 6.22 -2.62
C ALA A 213 5.88 5.32 -1.74
N GLY A 214 6.40 4.22 -1.18
CA GLY A 214 5.61 3.28 -0.36
C GLY A 214 4.41 2.70 -1.12
N PRO A 215 3.50 1.96 -0.45
CA PRO A 215 2.19 1.68 -1.04
C PRO A 215 1.55 3.01 -1.38
N SER A 216 1.10 3.16 -2.62
CA SER A 216 0.53 4.42 -3.09
C SER A 216 -0.62 4.87 -2.19
N ALA A 217 -0.82 6.17 -2.04
CA ALA A 217 -1.95 6.70 -1.26
C ALA A 217 -3.30 6.11 -1.71
N ASP A 218 -3.40 5.76 -2.99
CA ASP A 218 -4.54 5.08 -3.60
C ASP A 218 -4.68 3.61 -3.14
N GLU A 219 -3.58 2.86 -2.98
CA GLU A 219 -3.61 1.50 -2.41
C GLU A 219 -4.04 1.50 -0.94
N PHE A 220 -3.60 2.49 -0.15
CA PHE A 220 -4.08 2.64 1.22
C PHE A 220 -5.55 3.03 1.28
N ALA A 221 -6.02 3.91 0.39
CA ALA A 221 -7.44 4.26 0.28
C ALA A 221 -8.29 3.04 -0.06
N ASN A 222 -7.86 2.25 -1.06
CA ASN A 222 -8.55 1.03 -1.47
C ASN A 222 -8.57 -0.04 -0.36
N GLN A 223 -7.46 -0.22 0.36
CA GLN A 223 -7.40 -1.14 1.51
C GLN A 223 -8.32 -0.69 2.64
N ASN A 224 -8.37 0.60 2.93
CA ASN A 224 -9.26 1.14 3.95
C ASN A 224 -10.74 0.99 3.57
N ASP A 225 -11.09 1.26 2.31
CA ASP A 225 -12.45 1.05 1.80
C ASP A 225 -12.88 -0.42 1.88
N MET A 226 -11.98 -1.35 1.58
CA MET A 226 -12.23 -2.79 1.73
C MET A 226 -12.45 -3.20 3.20
N LEU A 227 -11.70 -2.62 4.14
CA LEU A 227 -11.90 -2.86 5.58
C LEU A 227 -13.24 -2.30 6.07
N VAL A 228 -13.64 -1.12 5.60
CA VAL A 228 -14.94 -0.52 5.93
C VAL A 228 -16.10 -1.37 5.40
N GLN A 229 -16.00 -1.88 4.17
CA GLN A 229 -17.01 -2.77 3.59
C GLN A 229 -17.13 -4.10 4.37
N LEU A 230 -15.99 -4.67 4.80
CA LEU A 230 -15.96 -5.88 5.63
C LEU A 230 -16.65 -5.66 6.98
N ASP A 231 -16.33 -4.55 7.65
CA ASP A 231 -16.93 -4.21 8.95
C ASP A 231 -18.44 -4.00 8.81
N HIS A 232 -18.88 -3.32 7.76
CA HIS A 232 -20.30 -3.15 7.47
C HIS A 232 -21.02 -4.49 7.29
N ALA A 233 -20.47 -5.40 6.49
CA ALA A 233 -21.03 -6.74 6.29
C ALA A 233 -21.08 -7.56 7.59
N GLN A 234 -20.07 -7.43 8.46
CA GLN A 234 -20.05 -8.09 9.78
C GLN A 234 -21.10 -7.51 10.74
N GLN A 235 -21.31 -6.20 10.72
CA GLN A 235 -22.35 -5.53 11.51
C GLN A 235 -23.76 -5.97 11.06
N GLU A 236 -24.00 -6.05 9.75
CA GLU A 236 -25.26 -6.57 9.19
C GLU A 236 -25.52 -8.03 9.57
N LEU A 237 -24.49 -8.88 9.55
CA LEU A 237 -24.60 -10.28 9.97
C LEU A 237 -24.94 -10.38 11.47
N ARG A 238 -24.33 -9.55 12.32
CA ARG A 238 -24.67 -9.50 13.76
C ARG A 238 -26.12 -9.04 13.99
N ALA A 239 -26.55 -7.96 13.31
CA ALA A 239 -27.89 -7.43 13.44
C ALA A 239 -28.96 -8.45 13.00
N THR A 240 -28.75 -9.13 11.87
CA THR A 240 -29.67 -10.17 11.38
C THR A 240 -29.67 -11.41 12.28
N ALA A 241 -28.51 -11.80 12.84
CA ALA A 241 -28.43 -12.89 13.81
C ALA A 241 -29.19 -12.58 15.12
N ASP A 242 -29.13 -11.34 15.60
CA ASP A 242 -29.88 -10.91 16.78
C ASP A 242 -31.39 -10.88 16.51
N GLN A 243 -31.79 -10.44 15.30
CA GLN A 243 -33.19 -10.51 14.86
C GLN A 243 -33.69 -11.97 14.78
N LEU A 244 -32.88 -12.90 14.29
CA LEU A 244 -33.22 -14.32 14.24
C LEU A 244 -33.37 -14.91 15.66
N ARG A 245 -32.50 -14.53 16.60
CA ARG A 245 -32.62 -14.95 18.02
C ARG A 245 -33.91 -14.42 18.65
N ALA A 246 -34.24 -13.15 18.42
CA ALA A 246 -35.47 -12.54 18.91
C ALA A 246 -36.73 -13.23 18.31
N SER A 247 -36.71 -13.52 17.02
CA SER A 247 -37.79 -14.24 16.34
C SER A 247 -37.96 -15.68 16.86
N ASN A 248 -36.85 -16.40 17.08
CA ASN A 248 -36.88 -17.74 17.68
C ASN A 248 -37.37 -17.73 19.13
N ALA A 249 -37.05 -16.69 19.91
CA ALA A 249 -37.59 -16.52 21.25
C ALA A 249 -39.12 -16.33 21.20
N ALA A 250 -39.60 -15.43 20.33
CA ALA A 250 -41.03 -15.21 20.13
C ALA A 250 -41.78 -16.48 19.66
N LEU A 251 -41.18 -17.29 18.79
CA LEU A 251 -41.74 -18.58 18.39
C LEU A 251 -41.79 -19.59 19.55
N ARG A 252 -40.79 -19.60 20.43
CA ARG A 252 -40.79 -20.48 21.62
C ARG A 252 -41.87 -20.05 22.61
N ASP A 253 -42.05 -18.76 22.82
CA ASP A 253 -43.09 -18.21 23.69
C ASP A 253 -44.49 -18.52 23.11
N ALA A 254 -44.70 -18.29 21.82
CA ALA A 254 -45.97 -18.63 21.14
C ALA A 254 -46.26 -20.14 21.13
N ASN A 255 -45.24 -20.99 20.95
CA ASN A 255 -45.38 -22.44 21.07
C ASN A 255 -45.67 -22.88 22.51
N ALA A 256 -45.09 -22.22 23.52
CA ALA A 256 -45.38 -22.48 24.94
C ALA A 256 -46.82 -22.08 25.31
N GLU A 257 -47.38 -21.06 24.65
CA GLU A 257 -48.79 -20.68 24.75
C GLU A 257 -49.74 -21.58 23.93
N GLY A 258 -49.19 -22.49 23.11
CA GLY A 258 -49.96 -23.42 22.28
C GLY A 258 -50.65 -22.76 21.09
N VAL A 259 -50.29 -21.53 20.73
CA VAL A 259 -50.86 -20.77 19.62
C VAL A 259 -49.84 -20.66 18.49
N GLY A 260 -49.92 -21.57 17.52
CA GLY A 260 -49.13 -21.47 16.28
C GLY A 260 -49.62 -20.29 15.43
N ASN A 261 -49.10 -19.10 15.68
CA ASN A 261 -49.46 -17.90 14.92
C ASN A 261 -48.74 -17.89 13.56
N PRO A 262 -49.46 -17.94 12.43
CA PRO A 262 -48.88 -17.95 11.08
C PRO A 262 -48.03 -16.70 10.78
N ASP A 263 -48.35 -15.55 11.37
CA ASP A 263 -47.60 -14.31 11.12
C ASP A 263 -46.20 -14.33 11.76
N LEU A 264 -46.06 -14.96 12.94
CA LEU A 264 -44.76 -15.15 13.59
C LEU A 264 -43.89 -16.15 12.83
N ILE A 265 -44.49 -17.19 12.27
CA ILE A 265 -43.79 -18.17 11.42
C ILE A 265 -43.28 -17.49 10.15
N ASN A 266 -44.11 -16.68 9.49
CA ASN A 266 -43.70 -15.92 8.32
C ASN A 266 -42.59 -14.91 8.63
N ALA A 267 -42.66 -14.22 9.78
CA ALA A 267 -41.62 -13.31 10.24
C ALA A 267 -40.29 -14.02 10.54
N ALA A 268 -40.34 -15.22 11.11
CA ALA A 268 -39.16 -16.05 11.36
C ALA A 268 -38.51 -16.55 10.07
N LEU A 269 -39.32 -17.06 9.13
CA LEU A 269 -38.84 -17.49 7.82
C LEU A 269 -38.22 -16.31 7.05
N GLN A 270 -38.82 -15.12 7.12
CA GLN A 270 -38.26 -13.92 6.52
C GLN A 270 -36.91 -13.55 7.15
N SER A 271 -36.80 -13.60 8.48
CA SER A 271 -35.54 -13.37 9.20
C SER A 271 -34.47 -14.40 8.84
N GLU A 272 -34.84 -15.66 8.60
CA GLU A 272 -33.91 -16.71 8.17
C GLU A 272 -33.40 -16.44 6.75
N VAL A 273 -34.28 -16.04 5.83
CA VAL A 273 -33.89 -15.63 4.47
C VAL A 273 -32.95 -14.42 4.51
N ASP A 274 -33.23 -13.44 5.36
CA ASP A 274 -32.39 -12.24 5.48
C ASP A 274 -31.02 -12.57 6.12
N THR A 275 -30.97 -13.52 7.05
CA THR A 275 -29.71 -14.04 7.62
C THR A 275 -28.87 -14.77 6.57
N LEU A 276 -29.49 -15.64 5.76
CA LEU A 276 -28.80 -16.36 4.68
C LEU A 276 -28.29 -15.43 3.58
N ARG A 277 -29.01 -14.35 3.29
CA ARG A 277 -28.55 -13.31 2.36
C ARG A 277 -27.36 -12.54 2.91
N ALA A 278 -27.40 -12.17 4.20
CA ALA A 278 -26.29 -11.50 4.86
C ALA A 278 -25.04 -12.39 4.94
N SER A 279 -25.19 -13.69 5.20
CA SER A 279 -24.05 -14.63 5.20
C SER A 279 -23.42 -14.76 3.81
N PHE A 280 -24.23 -14.86 2.75
CA PHE A 280 -23.72 -14.91 1.38
C PHE A 280 -23.02 -13.60 0.97
N ALA A 281 -23.56 -12.45 1.36
CA ALA A 281 -22.93 -11.15 1.10
C ALA A 281 -21.57 -11.03 1.81
N ALA A 282 -21.47 -11.49 3.06
CA ALA A 282 -20.22 -11.55 3.80
C ALA A 282 -19.21 -12.51 3.13
N GLU A 283 -19.63 -13.72 2.73
CA GLU A 283 -18.78 -14.67 2.00
C GLU A 283 -18.28 -14.08 0.68
N GLN A 284 -19.13 -13.39 -0.08
CA GLN A 284 -18.74 -12.73 -1.33
C GLN A 284 -17.72 -11.60 -1.11
N ALA A 285 -17.90 -10.77 -0.06
CA ALA A 285 -16.96 -9.73 0.30
C ALA A 285 -15.60 -10.30 0.74
N HIS A 286 -15.60 -11.39 1.52
CA HIS A 286 -14.40 -12.12 1.91
C HIS A 286 -13.67 -12.70 0.70
N VAL A 287 -14.38 -13.33 -0.25
CA VAL A 287 -13.77 -13.86 -1.49
C VAL A 287 -13.14 -12.75 -2.31
N THR A 288 -13.82 -11.61 -2.46
CA THR A 288 -13.29 -10.44 -3.18
C THR A 288 -12.02 -9.90 -2.50
N ALA A 289 -11.98 -9.87 -1.16
CA ALA A 289 -10.81 -9.47 -0.39
C ALA A 289 -9.63 -10.44 -0.52
N ILE A 290 -9.90 -11.73 -0.56
CA ILE A 290 -8.88 -12.75 -0.77
C ILE A 290 -8.30 -12.63 -2.19
N LEU A 291 -9.16 -12.48 -3.22
CA LEU A 291 -8.70 -12.32 -4.60
C LEU A 291 -7.82 -11.08 -4.76
N ALA A 292 -8.24 -9.93 -4.21
CA ALA A 292 -7.46 -8.70 -4.26
C ALA A 292 -6.07 -8.83 -3.58
N LYS A 293 -5.94 -9.67 -2.55
CA LYS A 293 -4.64 -9.96 -1.89
C LYS A 293 -3.79 -10.98 -2.63
N LEU A 294 -4.41 -11.93 -3.33
CA LEU A 294 -3.70 -12.97 -4.07
C LEU A 294 -3.21 -12.49 -5.45
N GLU A 295 -3.91 -11.54 -6.08
CA GLU A 295 -3.56 -10.96 -7.38
C GLU A 295 -2.13 -10.38 -7.46
N PRO A 296 -1.65 -9.57 -6.50
CA PRO A 296 -0.27 -9.09 -6.52
C PRO A 296 0.75 -10.22 -6.29
N LEU A 297 0.44 -11.21 -5.45
CA LEU A 297 1.33 -12.36 -5.18
C LEU A 297 1.49 -13.25 -6.43
N LEU A 298 0.43 -13.39 -7.22
CA LEU A 298 0.46 -14.14 -8.47
C LEU A 298 1.22 -13.39 -9.57
N ALA A 299 1.08 -12.06 -9.65
CA ALA A 299 1.83 -11.22 -10.58
C ALA A 299 3.35 -11.26 -10.28
N GLN A 300 3.73 -11.25 -9.00
CA GLN A 300 5.11 -11.30 -8.55
C GLN A 300 5.75 -12.68 -8.82
N ALA A 301 5.01 -13.78 -8.60
CA ALA A 301 5.44 -15.12 -8.98
C ALA A 301 5.57 -15.33 -10.50
N GLY A 302 4.78 -14.62 -11.30
CA GLY A 302 4.89 -14.63 -12.77
C GLY A 302 6.15 -13.95 -13.30
N GLN A 303 6.64 -12.92 -12.60
CA GLN A 303 7.87 -12.20 -12.96
C GLN A 303 9.14 -12.98 -12.58
N GLU A 304 9.14 -13.67 -11.44
CA GLU A 304 10.26 -14.55 -11.03
C GLU A 304 10.44 -15.75 -11.98
N GLY A 305 9.37 -16.20 -12.65
CA GLY A 305 9.44 -17.26 -13.66
C GLY A 305 9.97 -16.82 -15.02
N SER A 306 9.84 -15.53 -15.38
CA SER A 306 10.35 -15.00 -16.66
C SER A 306 11.85 -14.68 -16.62
N ASP A 307 12.40 -14.31 -15.46
CA ASP A 307 13.83 -13.99 -15.31
C ASP A 307 14.75 -15.23 -15.36
N GLN A 308 14.19 -16.44 -15.23
CA GLN A 308 14.94 -17.70 -15.36
C GLN A 308 14.98 -18.26 -16.80
N GLN A 309 14.32 -17.62 -17.77
CA GLN A 309 14.28 -18.10 -19.17
C GLN A 309 15.16 -17.33 -20.16
N ASP A 310 15.82 -16.23 -19.76
CA ASP A 310 16.65 -15.42 -20.66
C ASP A 310 18.17 -15.65 -20.48
N SER A 311 18.56 -16.89 -20.20
CA SER A 311 19.95 -17.35 -20.40
C SER A 311 20.07 -17.98 -21.79
N PRO A 312 20.99 -17.51 -22.66
CA PRO A 312 21.16 -18.08 -23.99
C PRO A 312 21.85 -19.44 -23.85
N ALA A 313 21.05 -20.50 -23.74
CA ALA A 313 21.56 -21.87 -23.78
C ALA A 313 21.93 -22.23 -25.21
N GLU A 314 23.25 -22.33 -25.46
CA GLU A 314 23.84 -23.01 -26.60
C GLU A 314 23.16 -24.36 -26.84
N GLU A 315 22.71 -24.58 -28.07
CA GLU A 315 22.25 -25.87 -28.55
C GLU A 315 23.40 -26.91 -28.49
N PRO A 316 23.23 -28.08 -27.86
CA PRO A 316 24.05 -29.23 -28.20
C PRO A 316 23.36 -29.98 -29.33
N SER A 317 23.94 -29.85 -30.52
CA SER A 317 23.61 -30.64 -31.70
C SER A 317 23.84 -32.13 -31.40
N VAL A 318 22.77 -32.90 -31.18
CA VAL A 318 22.86 -34.37 -31.16
C VAL A 318 22.60 -34.88 -32.57
N GLU A 319 23.71 -35.21 -33.23
CA GLU A 319 23.78 -35.99 -34.45
C GLU A 319 23.08 -37.34 -34.25
N ILE A 320 21.90 -37.53 -34.85
CA ILE A 320 21.27 -38.85 -34.99
C ILE A 320 21.59 -39.35 -36.41
N PRO A 321 22.23 -40.53 -36.56
CA PRO A 321 22.59 -41.03 -37.87
C PRO A 321 21.36 -41.51 -38.64
N MET A 322 21.31 -41.02 -39.87
CA MET A 322 20.47 -41.41 -40.99
C MET A 322 20.10 -42.90 -41.00
N MET A 323 18.79 -43.19 -41.01
CA MET A 323 18.29 -44.42 -41.62
C MET A 323 17.01 -44.13 -42.39
N ASP A 324 17.00 -44.70 -43.58
CA ASP A 324 16.25 -44.41 -44.79
C ASP A 324 14.77 -44.85 -44.75
N GLY A 325 13.88 -44.21 -45.53
CA GLY A 325 12.63 -44.84 -45.99
C GLY A 325 11.26 -44.11 -45.86
N ALA A 326 10.99 -43.17 -46.76
CA ALA A 326 9.72 -42.88 -47.46
C ALA A 326 8.47 -42.29 -46.72
N PRO A 327 7.59 -41.54 -47.43
CA PRO A 327 6.64 -40.59 -46.84
C PRO A 327 5.17 -41.05 -46.92
N VAL A 328 4.33 -40.63 -45.96
CA VAL A 328 2.89 -40.49 -46.22
C VAL A 328 2.25 -39.35 -45.43
N ASP A 329 1.43 -38.65 -46.18
CA ASP A 329 0.72 -37.41 -45.94
C ASP A 329 -0.50 -37.55 -45.01
N THR A 330 -0.94 -36.40 -44.47
CA THR A 330 -2.34 -35.99 -44.23
C THR A 330 -3.08 -36.21 -42.89
N LEU A 331 -3.77 -35.11 -42.51
CA LEU A 331 -5.01 -34.93 -41.71
C LEU A 331 -4.83 -34.79 -40.18
N ALA A 332 -4.86 -33.59 -39.58
CA ALA A 332 -5.97 -32.64 -39.53
C ALA A 332 -7.30 -33.27 -39.05
N ASP A 333 -7.36 -33.80 -37.80
CA ASP A 333 -8.64 -34.02 -37.10
C ASP A 333 -8.52 -34.27 -35.57
N THR A 334 -8.07 -33.29 -34.79
CA THR A 334 -8.01 -33.40 -33.31
C THR A 334 -8.62 -32.21 -32.56
N MET A 335 -9.67 -31.61 -33.13
CA MET A 335 -10.41 -30.49 -32.49
C MET A 335 -11.93 -30.75 -32.30
N ALA A 336 -12.40 -32.01 -32.38
CA ALA A 336 -13.83 -32.28 -32.18
C ALA A 336 -14.13 -33.68 -31.63
N SER A 337 -13.88 -33.94 -30.34
CA SER A 337 -14.64 -34.95 -29.56
C SER A 337 -14.26 -34.95 -28.07
N ALA A 338 -14.88 -34.07 -27.29
CA ALA A 338 -15.02 -34.25 -25.84
C ALA A 338 -16.27 -33.50 -25.32
N ARG A 339 -17.45 -33.83 -25.86
CA ARG A 339 -18.75 -33.49 -25.28
C ARG A 339 -19.71 -34.63 -25.56
N THR A 340 -19.86 -35.56 -24.61
CA THR A 340 -21.03 -36.43 -24.54
C THR A 340 -21.24 -36.96 -23.13
N ALA A 341 -22.47 -36.77 -22.67
CA ALA A 341 -23.09 -37.08 -21.38
C ALA A 341 -22.82 -38.47 -20.80
N GLN A 342 -22.68 -38.52 -19.47
CA GLN A 342 -22.91 -39.72 -18.66
C GLN A 342 -24.40 -39.82 -18.27
N PRO A 343 -25.06 -40.97 -18.46
CA PRO A 343 -26.39 -41.24 -17.92
C PRO A 343 -26.33 -41.83 -16.51
N MET A 344 -27.32 -41.46 -15.69
CA MET A 344 -27.60 -42.00 -14.35
C MET A 344 -27.99 -43.48 -14.41
N PRO A 345 -27.66 -44.31 -13.39
CA PRO A 345 -28.32 -45.59 -13.19
C PRO A 345 -29.60 -45.42 -12.36
N GLU A 346 -30.68 -45.96 -12.89
CA GLU A 346 -32.00 -46.10 -12.26
C GLU A 346 -31.96 -47.04 -11.06
N GLY A 347 -32.93 -46.85 -10.16
CA GLY A 347 -33.04 -47.53 -8.88
C GLY A 347 -33.37 -49.02 -8.96
N GLU A 348 -33.12 -49.69 -7.84
CA GLU A 348 -33.52 -51.07 -7.59
C GLU A 348 -34.26 -51.09 -6.24
N ASP A 349 -35.53 -51.50 -6.32
CA ASP A 349 -36.42 -51.78 -5.18
C ASP A 349 -35.84 -52.91 -4.31
N ILE A 350 -35.66 -52.69 -3.00
CA ILE A 350 -36.23 -53.44 -1.84
C ILE A 350 -36.16 -52.54 -0.60
#